data_AF-R5XUF8-F1
#
_entry.id   AF-R5XUF8-F1
#
_cell.length_a   1.000
_cell.length_b   1.000
_cell.length_c   1.000
_cell.angle_alpha   90.00
_cell.angle_beta   90.00
_cell.angle_gamma   90.00
#
_symmetry.space_group_name_H-M   'P 1'
#
loop_
_entity.id
_entity.type
_entity.pdbx_description
1 polymer ?
#
loop_
_entity_poly.entity_id
_entity_poly.type
_entity_poly.pdbx_seq_one_letter_code
_entity_poly.pdbx_strand_id
1 'polypeptide(L)'
;MEKNFKDTQHIDNLSSFRKIYDEMFEDFEKSGNYKLDGKYFRKDTIKVINGLGNTIHIGINGEEAIEKNIEDLIQFMNRKDIPFLVKASISHFFFEYIHPFYDGNGRFGRYLLSLYLARKLDILTAFQFLIQYQKIWMITINLLLK
;
A
#
# COMPACT_ATOMS: atom_id res chain seq x y z
N MET A 1 22.12 -3.89 -18.83
CA MET A 1 20.80 -4.47 -18.47
C MET A 1 19.80 -3.33 -18.30
N GLU A 2 19.38 -2.70 -19.40
CA GLU A 2 18.21 -1.83 -19.39
C GLU A 2 16.98 -2.73 -19.42
N LYS A 3 16.51 -3.16 -18.24
CA LYS A 3 15.14 -3.67 -18.17
C LYS A 3 14.23 -2.46 -18.30
N ASN A 4 13.44 -2.42 -19.37
CA ASN A 4 12.40 -1.44 -19.62
C ASN A 4 11.39 -1.44 -18.46
N PHE A 5 11.63 -0.64 -17.41
CA PHE A 5 10.67 -0.35 -16.34
C PHE A 5 9.49 0.52 -16.83
N LYS A 6 9.42 0.82 -18.14
CA LYS A 6 8.36 1.61 -18.77
C LYS A 6 6.98 0.93 -18.69
N ASP A 7 6.91 -0.39 -18.55
CA ASP A 7 5.66 -1.16 -18.43
C ASP A 7 5.32 -1.56 -16.98
N THR A 8 5.68 -0.71 -16.01
CA THR A 8 5.20 -0.90 -14.64
C THR A 8 3.72 -0.50 -14.59
N GLN A 9 2.84 -1.49 -14.36
CA GLN A 9 1.37 -1.39 -14.31
C GLN A 9 0.90 0.01 -13.88
N HIS A 10 0.20 0.68 -14.80
CA HIS A 10 -0.35 2.01 -14.55
C HIS A 10 -1.59 1.86 -13.67
N ILE A 11 -1.59 2.51 -12.51
CA ILE A 11 -2.72 2.54 -11.59
C ILE A 11 -3.47 3.85 -11.86
N ASP A 12 -4.61 3.72 -12.53
CA ASP A 12 -5.43 4.83 -13.02
C ASP A 12 -6.82 4.85 -12.39
N ASN A 13 -7.32 3.69 -11.94
CA ASN A 13 -8.65 3.54 -11.34
C ASN A 13 -8.68 2.40 -10.31
N LEU A 14 -9.79 2.32 -9.55
CA LEU A 14 -10.01 1.32 -8.51
C LEU A 14 -9.95 -0.13 -9.02
N SER A 15 -10.45 -0.38 -10.24
CA SER A 15 -10.44 -1.72 -10.83
C SER A 15 -9.01 -2.17 -11.15
N SER A 16 -8.18 -1.30 -11.72
CA SER A 16 -6.76 -1.58 -11.96
C SER A 16 -6.04 -1.81 -10.64
N PHE A 17 -6.29 -0.97 -9.63
CA PHE A 17 -5.71 -1.12 -8.30
C PHE A 17 -6.05 -2.49 -7.69
N ARG A 18 -7.33 -2.87 -7.74
CA ARG A 18 -7.81 -4.14 -7.23
C ARG A 18 -7.20 -5.33 -7.97
N LYS A 19 -7.12 -5.26 -9.29
CA LYS A 19 -6.53 -6.32 -10.12
C LYS A 19 -5.09 -6.63 -9.71
N ILE A 20 -4.27 -5.60 -9.47
CA ILE A 20 -2.87 -5.78 -9.03
C ILE A 20 -2.81 -6.46 -7.65
N TYR A 21 -3.72 -6.11 -6.75
CA TYR A 21 -3.82 -6.77 -5.46
C TYR A 21 -4.15 -8.25 -5.63
N ASP A 22 -5.17 -8.58 -6.42
CA ASP A 22 -5.58 -9.96 -6.66
C ASP A 22 -4.45 -10.78 -7.31
N GLU A 23 -3.77 -10.23 -8.33
CA GLU A 23 -2.61 -10.87 -8.97
C GLU A 23 -1.47 -11.14 -7.97
N MET A 24 -1.25 -10.24 -7.01
CA MET A 24 -0.19 -10.41 -6.02
C MET A 24 -0.53 -11.46 -4.94
N PHE A 25 -1.83 -11.70 -4.71
CA PHE A 25 -2.32 -12.56 -3.63
C PHE A 25 -3.12 -13.77 -4.10
N GLU A 26 -3.15 -14.08 -5.41
CA GLU A 26 -3.92 -15.19 -5.99
C GLU A 26 -3.67 -16.53 -5.29
N ASP A 27 -2.41 -16.82 -4.96
CA ASP A 27 -2.05 -18.04 -4.24
C ASP A 27 -2.45 -18.04 -2.75
N PHE A 28 -2.61 -16.85 -2.17
CA PHE A 28 -3.08 -16.66 -0.79
C PHE A 28 -4.60 -16.68 -0.69
N GLU A 29 -5.34 -16.25 -1.73
CA GLU A 29 -6.80 -16.33 -1.77
C GLU A 29 -7.32 -17.76 -1.66
N LYS A 30 -6.59 -18.75 -2.19
CA LYS A 30 -6.90 -20.18 -2.09
C LYS A 30 -6.97 -20.68 -0.63
N SER A 31 -6.39 -19.94 0.32
CA SER A 31 -6.46 -20.23 1.76
C SER A 31 -7.75 -19.73 2.44
N GLY A 32 -8.59 -18.97 1.74
CA GLY A 32 -9.88 -18.45 2.24
C GLY A 32 -9.79 -17.17 3.07
N ASN A 33 -8.59 -16.76 3.52
CA ASN A 33 -8.39 -15.61 4.43
C ASN A 33 -8.47 -14.23 3.75
N TYR A 34 -8.58 -14.17 2.42
CA TYR A 34 -8.46 -12.93 1.64
C TYR A 34 -9.77 -12.54 0.93
N LYS A 35 -10.84 -13.31 1.13
CA LYS A 35 -12.12 -13.07 0.48
C LYS A 35 -12.72 -11.75 0.96
N LEU A 36 -12.83 -10.79 0.05
CA LEU A 36 -13.48 -9.51 0.30
C LEU A 36 -15.00 -9.64 0.13
N ASP A 37 -15.73 -8.86 0.90
CA ASP A 37 -17.19 -8.80 0.96
C ASP A 37 -17.78 -7.61 0.20
N GLY A 38 -16.93 -6.65 -0.16
CA GLY A 38 -17.22 -5.56 -1.08
C GLY A 38 -16.87 -5.85 -2.54
N LYS A 39 -17.17 -4.87 -3.38
CA LYS A 39 -16.84 -4.85 -4.81
C LYS A 39 -15.33 -4.75 -5.03
N TYR A 40 -14.67 -3.84 -4.32
CA TYR A 40 -13.22 -3.64 -4.42
C TYR A 40 -12.53 -3.82 -3.08
N PHE A 41 -13.16 -3.41 -1.98
CA PHE A 41 -12.51 -3.35 -0.66
C PHE A 41 -13.35 -4.02 0.43
N ARG A 42 -12.83 -4.06 1.64
CA ARG A 42 -13.58 -4.59 2.78
C ARG A 42 -14.74 -3.66 3.17
N LYS A 43 -15.80 -4.23 3.71
CA LYS A 43 -16.91 -3.46 4.31
C LYS A 43 -16.75 -3.29 5.82
N ASP A 44 -16.30 -4.34 6.51
CA ASP A 44 -16.21 -4.31 7.96
C ASP A 44 -14.97 -3.54 8.45
N THR A 45 -15.06 -3.03 9.67
CA THR A 45 -13.96 -2.34 10.35
C THR A 45 -12.90 -3.35 10.79
N ILE A 46 -11.63 -3.01 10.57
CA ILE A 46 -10.49 -3.73 11.13
C ILE A 46 -9.62 -2.83 11.96
N LYS A 47 -8.97 -3.45 12.95
CA LYS A 47 -8.03 -2.82 13.86
C LYS A 47 -6.63 -3.30 13.50
N VAL A 48 -5.71 -2.36 13.37
CA VAL A 48 -4.28 -2.64 13.29
C VAL A 48 -3.78 -2.83 14.72
N ILE A 49 -3.27 -4.02 15.01
CA ILE A 49 -2.85 -4.42 16.36
C ILE A 49 -1.34 -4.58 16.37
N ASN A 50 -0.67 -4.15 17.44
CA ASN A 50 0.77 -4.40 17.61
C ASN A 50 1.06 -5.83 18.09
N GLY A 51 2.34 -6.21 18.15
CA GLY A 51 2.75 -7.51 18.70
C GLY A 51 2.41 -7.74 20.18
N LEU A 52 1.90 -6.73 20.89
CA LEU A 52 1.45 -6.81 22.29
C LEU A 52 -0.08 -6.96 22.41
N GLY A 53 -0.83 -6.93 21.30
CA GLY A 53 -2.29 -7.01 21.32
C GLY A 53 -3.02 -5.67 21.46
N ASN A 54 -2.31 -4.54 21.51
CA ASN A 54 -2.93 -3.22 21.61
C ASN A 54 -3.36 -2.73 20.22
N THR A 55 -4.55 -2.13 20.15
CA THR A 55 -5.01 -1.43 18.94
C THR A 55 -4.19 -0.16 18.75
N ILE A 56 -3.45 -0.09 17.64
CA ILE A 56 -2.63 1.05 17.25
C ILE A 56 -3.45 2.02 16.39
N HIS A 57 -4.26 1.48 15.49
CA HIS A 57 -5.02 2.25 14.51
C HIS A 57 -6.28 1.52 14.08
N ILE A 58 -7.30 2.27 13.71
CA ILE A 58 -8.53 1.73 13.13
C ILE A 58 -8.59 2.23 11.69
N GLY A 59 -8.58 1.31 10.73
CA GLY A 59 -8.65 1.67 9.31
C GLY A 59 -9.94 2.40 8.98
N ILE A 60 -9.98 3.06 7.82
CA ILE A 60 -11.18 3.76 7.35
C ILE A 60 -12.35 2.76 7.27
N ASN A 61 -13.52 3.17 7.74
CA ASN A 61 -14.69 2.30 7.82
C ASN A 61 -15.65 2.56 6.64
N GLY A 62 -16.24 1.49 6.12
CA GLY A 62 -17.17 1.54 4.99
C GLY A 62 -16.45 1.52 3.64
N GLU A 63 -16.92 0.65 2.74
CA GLU A 63 -16.33 0.48 1.41
C GLU A 63 -16.32 1.79 0.62
N GLU A 64 -17.42 2.55 0.59
CA GLU A 64 -17.49 3.83 -0.14
C GLU A 64 -16.45 4.86 0.34
N ALA A 65 -16.19 4.92 1.65
CA ALA A 65 -15.19 5.80 2.20
C ALA A 65 -13.77 5.34 1.83
N ILE A 66 -13.53 4.02 1.82
CA ILE A 66 -12.27 3.44 1.37
C ILE A 66 -12.07 3.74 -0.13
N GLU A 67 -13.08 3.51 -0.97
CA GLU A 67 -13.05 3.79 -2.40
C GLU A 67 -12.63 5.23 -2.66
N LYS A 68 -13.31 6.20 -2.03
CA LYS A 68 -12.98 7.62 -2.18
C LYS A 68 -11.53 7.93 -1.78
N ASN A 69 -11.07 7.41 -0.64
CA ASN A 69 -9.69 7.65 -0.20
C ASN A 69 -8.65 6.99 -1.11
N ILE A 70 -8.96 5.84 -1.69
CA ILE A 70 -8.07 5.18 -2.67
C ILE A 70 -8.09 5.93 -4.00
N GLU A 71 -9.22 6.48 -4.43
CA GLU A 71 -9.27 7.37 -5.60
C GLU A 71 -8.39 8.61 -5.38
N ASP A 72 -8.49 9.26 -4.22
CA ASP A 72 -7.64 10.39 -3.86
C ASP A 72 -6.15 9.99 -3.84
N LEU A 73 -5.84 8.80 -3.32
CA LEU A 73 -4.49 8.24 -3.34
C LEU A 73 -3.99 8.03 -4.78
N ILE A 74 -4.82 7.46 -5.67
CA ILE A 74 -4.48 7.23 -7.08
C ILE A 74 -4.22 8.57 -7.79
N GLN A 75 -5.05 9.58 -7.54
CA GLN A 75 -4.83 10.93 -8.08
C GLN A 75 -3.50 11.52 -7.58
N PHE A 76 -3.22 11.42 -6.28
CA PHE A 76 -1.96 11.86 -5.70
C PHE A 76 -0.74 11.13 -6.30
N MET A 77 -0.84 9.81 -6.46
CA MET A 77 0.18 8.94 -7.06
C MET A 77 0.55 9.34 -8.49
N ASN A 78 -0.41 9.90 -9.24
CA ASN A 78 -0.26 10.32 -10.63
C ASN A 78 0.17 11.78 -10.82
N ARG A 79 0.24 12.58 -9.74
CA ARG A 79 0.80 13.94 -9.80
C ARG A 79 2.24 13.95 -10.31
N LYS A 80 2.63 14.96 -11.09
CA LYS A 80 3.99 15.08 -11.66
C LYS A 80 4.87 16.10 -10.95
N ASP A 81 4.28 16.96 -10.14
CA ASP A 81 4.91 18.11 -9.48
C ASP A 81 5.55 17.77 -8.12
N ILE A 82 5.26 16.59 -7.57
CA ILE A 82 5.83 16.14 -6.29
C ILE A 82 7.10 15.30 -6.51
N PRO A 83 8.20 15.59 -5.77
CA PRO A 83 9.41 14.78 -5.79
C PRO A 83 9.12 13.30 -5.55
N PHE A 84 9.81 12.46 -6.33
CA PHE A 84 9.49 11.05 -6.43
C PHE A 84 9.59 10.29 -5.08
N LEU A 85 10.64 10.53 -4.28
CA LEU A 85 10.81 9.87 -2.98
C LEU A 85 9.70 10.29 -1.99
N VAL A 86 9.38 11.59 -1.94
CA VAL A 86 8.32 12.13 -1.09
C VAL A 86 6.98 11.52 -1.45
N LYS A 87 6.68 11.41 -2.74
CA LYS A 87 5.46 10.78 -3.25
C LYS A 87 5.38 9.32 -2.82
N ALA A 88 6.46 8.55 -3.00
CA ALA A 88 6.50 7.15 -2.62
C ALA A 88 6.25 6.95 -1.11
N SER A 89 6.87 7.78 -0.27
CA SER A 89 6.68 7.73 1.19
C SER A 89 5.26 8.10 1.61
N ILE A 90 4.70 9.17 1.05
CA ILE A 90 3.33 9.60 1.36
C ILE A 90 2.31 8.57 0.87
N SER A 91 2.46 8.05 -0.35
CA SER A 91 1.58 7.01 -0.88
C SER A 91 1.59 5.75 -0.01
N HIS A 92 2.76 5.32 0.45
CA HIS A 92 2.87 4.20 1.39
C HIS A 92 2.15 4.50 2.71
N PHE A 93 2.41 5.66 3.33
CA PHE A 93 1.75 6.04 4.58
C PHE A 93 0.22 6.07 4.43
N PHE A 94 -0.27 6.75 3.39
CA PHE A 94 -1.70 6.95 3.19
C PHE A 94 -2.41 5.63 2.90
N PHE A 95 -1.79 4.73 2.12
CA PHE A 95 -2.31 3.38 1.90
C PHE A 95 -2.43 2.57 3.21
N GLU A 96 -1.38 2.54 4.03
CA GLU A 96 -1.38 1.81 5.31
C GLU A 96 -2.41 2.39 6.29
N TYR A 97 -2.64 3.72 6.24
CA TYR A 97 -3.64 4.42 7.04
C TYR A 97 -5.07 4.08 6.61
N ILE A 98 -5.34 4.05 5.29
CA ILE A 98 -6.66 3.64 4.77
C ILE A 98 -6.96 2.19 5.16
N HIS A 99 -5.95 1.32 5.04
CA HIS A 99 -6.01 -0.10 5.35
C HIS A 99 -7.17 -0.82 4.62
N PRO A 100 -7.20 -0.80 3.28
CA PRO A 100 -8.39 -1.14 2.49
C PRO A 100 -8.78 -2.62 2.46
N PHE A 101 -7.89 -3.53 2.86
CA PHE A 101 -8.11 -4.98 2.77
C PHE A 101 -8.13 -5.66 4.14
N TYR A 102 -8.67 -6.87 4.25
CA TYR A 102 -8.68 -7.65 5.50
C TYR A 102 -7.28 -8.15 5.92
N ASP A 103 -6.43 -8.48 4.95
CA ASP A 103 -5.03 -8.87 5.14
C ASP A 103 -4.22 -8.31 3.95
N GLY A 104 -2.91 -8.49 3.92
CA GLY A 104 -2.07 -8.14 2.77
C GLY A 104 -1.68 -6.68 2.68
N ASN A 105 -2.31 -5.76 3.44
CA ASN A 105 -2.02 -4.33 3.39
C ASN A 105 -0.52 -4.04 3.52
N GLY A 106 0.13 -4.49 4.59
CA GLY A 106 1.56 -4.29 4.79
C GLY A 106 2.43 -4.76 3.61
N ARG A 107 2.07 -5.90 2.98
CA ARG A 107 2.79 -6.44 1.82
C ARG A 107 2.53 -5.58 0.57
N PHE A 108 1.29 -5.18 0.34
CA PHE A 108 0.88 -4.36 -0.79
C PHE A 108 1.43 -2.93 -0.71
N GLY A 109 1.42 -2.30 0.46
CA GLY A 109 2.02 -0.99 0.69
C GLY A 109 3.51 -0.99 0.36
N ARG A 110 4.25 -2.01 0.81
CA ARG A 110 5.67 -2.20 0.46
C ARG A 110 5.89 -2.47 -1.03
N TYR A 111 4.99 -3.20 -1.67
CA TYR A 111 5.03 -3.41 -3.11
C TYR A 111 4.88 -2.08 -3.86
N LEU A 112 3.90 -1.24 -3.50
CA LEU A 112 3.71 0.08 -4.09
C LEU A 112 4.95 0.96 -3.92
N LEU A 113 5.52 1.01 -2.70
CA LEU A 113 6.76 1.72 -2.42
C LEU A 113 7.92 1.23 -3.30
N SER A 114 8.09 -0.09 -3.41
CA SER A 114 9.15 -0.71 -4.21
C SER A 114 8.98 -0.42 -5.70
N LEU A 115 7.74 -0.44 -6.20
CA LEU A 115 7.39 -0.11 -7.58
C LEU A 115 7.79 1.33 -7.91
N TYR A 116 7.54 2.26 -6.99
CA TYR A 116 8.10 3.60 -7.12
C TYR A 116 9.63 3.50 -7.21
N LEU A 117 10.31 2.98 -6.19
CA LEU A 117 11.79 3.08 -6.07
C LEU A 117 12.50 2.51 -7.30
N ALA A 118 12.03 1.37 -7.79
CA ALA A 118 12.59 0.69 -8.96
C ALA A 118 12.47 1.49 -10.27
N ARG A 119 11.54 2.45 -10.38
CA ARG A 119 11.41 3.31 -11.57
C ARG A 119 12.51 4.37 -11.69
N LYS A 120 13.18 4.71 -10.58
CA LYS A 120 14.09 5.87 -10.49
C LYS A 120 15.47 5.56 -9.95
N LEU A 121 15.62 4.44 -9.24
CA LEU A 121 16.87 4.03 -8.62
C LEU A 121 17.34 2.72 -9.23
N ASP A 122 18.65 2.49 -9.23
CA ASP A 122 19.17 1.15 -9.47
C ASP A 122 18.72 0.20 -8.36
N ILE A 123 18.78 -1.10 -8.65
CA ILE A 123 18.24 -2.15 -7.77
C ILE A 123 18.88 -2.13 -6.38
N LEU A 124 20.20 -1.89 -6.28
CA LEU A 124 20.90 -1.93 -5.00
C LEU A 124 20.54 -0.71 -4.15
N THR A 125 20.49 0.48 -4.76
CA THR A 125 20.06 1.70 -4.08
C THR A 125 18.60 1.62 -3.65
N ALA A 126 17.71 1.12 -4.52
CA ALA A 126 16.31 0.91 -4.20
C ALA A 126 16.12 -0.04 -3.01
N PHE A 127 16.85 -1.16 -3.02
CA PHE A 127 16.80 -2.16 -1.95
C PHE A 127 17.31 -1.62 -0.62
N GLN A 128 18.46 -0.92 -0.62
CA GLN A 128 18.99 -0.30 0.58
C GLN A 128 18.03 0.75 1.15
N PHE A 129 17.45 1.59 0.30
CA PHE A 129 16.48 2.60 0.73
C PHE A 129 15.23 1.94 1.33
N LEU A 130 14.71 0.88 0.70
CA LEU A 130 13.55 0.14 1.18
C LEU A 130 13.79 -0.42 2.60
N ILE A 131 14.97 -1.00 2.87
CA ILE A 131 15.32 -1.51 4.21
C ILE A 131 15.36 -0.39 5.25
N GLN A 132 16.02 0.73 4.93
CA GLN A 132 16.12 1.85 5.88
C GLN A 132 14.76 2.49 6.13
N TYR A 133 13.96 2.65 5.08
CA TYR A 133 12.61 3.18 5.17
C TYR A 133 11.72 2.33 6.09
N GLN A 134 11.77 1.00 5.95
CA GLN A 134 10.98 0.10 6.80
C GLN A 134 11.34 0.20 8.29
N LYS A 135 12.63 0.34 8.60
CA LYS A 135 13.09 0.54 9.99
C LYS A 135 12.53 1.84 10.57
N ILE A 136 12.66 2.94 9.82
CA ILE A 136 12.14 4.24 10.25
C ILE A 136 10.62 4.18 10.40
N TRP A 137 9.91 3.60 9.44
CA TRP A 137 8.47 3.42 9.46
C TRP A 137 7.97 2.72 10.72
N MET A 138 8.58 1.58 11.07
CA MET A 138 8.23 0.83 12.27
C MET A 138 8.46 1.64 13.55
N ILE A 139 9.54 2.43 13.61
CA ILE A 139 9.82 3.30 14.75
C ILE A 139 8.75 4.40 14.83
N THR A 140 8.46 5.07 13.72
CA THR A 140 7.51 6.18 13.64
C THR A 140 6.09 5.76 14.03
N ILE A 141 5.61 4.60 13.57
CA ILE A 141 4.30 4.05 13.99
C ILE A 141 4.25 3.84 15.50
N ASN A 142 5.30 3.24 16.07
CA ASN A 142 5.35 2.97 17.50
C ASN A 142 5.44 4.23 18.37
N LEU A 143 5.83 5.37 17.78
CA LEU A 143 5.94 6.66 18.46
C LEU A 143 4.69 7.54 18.28
N LEU A 144 4.09 7.56 17.09
CA LEU A 144 2.99 8.46 16.74
C LEU A 144 1.59 7.91 17.06
N LEU A 145 1.46 6.59 17.22
CA LEU A 145 0.17 5.93 17.45
C LEU A 145 0.10 5.30 18.86
N LYS A 146 0.81 5.89 19.82
CA LYS A 146 0.69 5.64 21.25
C LYS A 146 -0.06 6.77 21.93
#